data_AF-A0A846MXJ7-F1
#
_entry.id   AF-A0A846MXJ7-F1
#
_cell.length_a   1.000
_cell.length_b   1.000
_cell.length_c   1.000
_cell.angle_alpha   90.00
_cell.angle_beta   90.00
_cell.angle_gamma   90.00
#
_symmetry.space_group_name_H-M   'P 1'
#
loop_
_entity.id
_entity.type
_entity.pdbx_description
1 polymer ?
#
loop_
_entity_poly.entity_id
_entity_poly.type
_entity_poly.pdbx_seq_one_letter_code
_entity_poly.pdbx_strand_id
1 'polypeptide(L)' 'MQVIFMSGYAEEAFRRNDEKAEDLHFLPKPFGLKQLAAKVKEVLSGAPTTKK' A
#
# COMPACT_ATOMS: atom_id res chain seq x y z
N MET A 1 11.73 -1.27 -0.89
CA MET A 1 11.04 -2.01 -1.96
C MET A 1 9.59 -1.80 -1.66
N GLN A 2 8.92 -1.01 -2.48
CA GLN A 2 7.58 -0.55 -2.14
C GLN A 2 6.57 -1.59 -2.57
N VAL A 3 5.76 -2.05 -1.61
CA VAL A 3 4.82 -3.15 -1.83
C VAL A 3 3.40 -2.68 -1.52
N ILE A 4 2.51 -2.87 -2.50
CA ILE A 4 1.08 -2.57 -2.36
C ILE A 4 0.32 -3.89 -2.18
N PHE A 5 -0.25 -4.08 -0.99
CA PHE A 5 -1.10 -5.20 -0.66
C PHE A 5 -2.53 -4.93 -1.11
N MET A 6 -3.02 -5.79 -1.99
CA MET A 6 -4.42 -5.82 -2.36
C MET A 6 -5.15 -6.76 -1.41
N SER A 7 -6.35 -6.36 -0.95
CA SER A 7 -7.14 -7.06 0.08
C SER A 7 -7.09 -8.60 -0.05
N GLY A 8 -6.81 -9.28 1.07
CA GLY A 8 -6.75 -10.74 1.21
C GLY A 8 -5.50 -11.29 1.93
N TYR A 9 -4.41 -10.51 2.04
CA TYR A 9 -3.12 -11.01 2.55
C TYR A 9 -2.38 -10.01 3.46
N ALA A 10 -3.12 -9.18 4.20
CA ALA A 10 -2.51 -8.17 5.07
C ALA A 10 -1.75 -8.81 6.25
N GLU A 11 -2.34 -9.80 6.93
CA GLU A 11 -1.76 -10.40 8.13
C GLU A 11 -0.42 -11.11 7.90
N GLU A 12 -0.23 -11.76 6.75
CA GLU A 12 1.03 -12.44 6.38
C GLU A 12 2.15 -11.44 6.02
N ALA A 13 1.78 -10.28 5.48
CA ALA A 13 2.70 -9.22 5.12
C ALA A 13 3.26 -8.48 6.33
N PHE A 14 2.41 -8.20 7.32
CA PHE A 14 2.80 -7.58 8.57
C PHE A 14 3.75 -8.50 9.37
N ARG A 15 3.47 -9.82 9.42
CA ARG A 15 4.31 -10.79 10.16
C ARG A 15 5.69 -11.04 9.55
N ARG A 16 5.87 -10.82 8.25
CA ARG A 16 7.16 -11.04 7.56
C ARG A 16 8.08 -9.82 7.57
N ASN A 17 7.59 -8.63 7.92
CA ASN A 17 8.28 -7.38 7.63
C ASN A 17 8.41 -6.45 8.85
N ASP A 18 8.68 -7.03 10.03
CA ASP A 18 8.83 -6.39 11.35
C ASP A 18 9.75 -5.13 11.34
N GLU A 19 10.71 -5.02 10.41
CA GLU A 19 11.63 -3.87 10.33
C GLU A 19 11.13 -2.68 9.48
N LYS A 20 10.09 -2.82 8.64
CA LYS A 20 9.74 -1.79 7.63
C LYS A 20 8.23 -1.59 7.48
N ALA A 21 7.53 -1.43 8.60
CA ALA A 21 6.11 -1.08 8.61
C ALA A 21 5.80 0.24 7.86
N GLU A 22 6.80 1.12 7.67
CA GLU A 22 6.63 2.44 7.05
C GLU A 22 6.41 2.40 5.52
N ASP A 23 6.75 1.31 4.83
CA ASP A 23 6.65 1.18 3.36
C ASP A 23 5.51 0.23 2.92
N LEU A 24 4.62 -0.13 3.86
CA LEU A 24 3.47 -1.01 3.61
C LEU A 24 2.26 -0.19 3.14
N HIS A 25 1.79 -0.46 1.92
CA HIS A 25 0.66 0.25 1.33
C HIS A 25 -0.50 -0.69 1.05
N PHE A 26 -1.74 -0.24 1.28
CA PHE A 26 -2.94 -1.05 1.11
C PHE A 26 -3.87 -0.47 0.04
N LEU A 27 -4.46 -1.37 -0.76
CA LEU A 27 -5.49 -1.04 -1.75
C LEU A 27 -6.65 -2.04 -1.65
N PRO A 28 -7.78 -1.67 -1.02
CA PRO A 28 -8.93 -2.54 -0.90
C PRO A 28 -9.63 -2.74 -2.26
N LYS A 29 -10.07 -3.98 -2.53
CA LYS A 29 -10.89 -4.33 -3.70
C LYS A 29 -12.38 -4.12 -3.38
N PRO A 30 -13.24 -3.82 -4.39
CA PRO A 30 -12.92 -3.54 -5.79
C PRO A 30 -12.31 -2.14 -5.97
N PHE A 31 -11.29 -2.01 -6.81
CA PHE A 31 -10.68 -0.73 -7.15
C PHE A 31 -10.66 -0.53 -8.67
N GLY A 32 -10.73 0.72 -9.11
CA GLY A 32 -10.58 1.08 -10.52
C GLY A 32 -9.13 1.35 -10.92
N LEU A 33 -8.83 1.32 -12.22
CA LEU A 33 -7.48 1.61 -12.75
C LEU A 33 -6.96 2.99 -12.31
N LYS A 34 -7.84 4.00 -12.23
CA LYS A 34 -7.49 5.34 -11.73
C LYS A 34 -7.03 5.31 -10.28
N GLN A 35 -7.65 4.47 -9.45
CA GLN A 35 -7.35 4.34 -8.03
C GLN A 35 -6.04 3.58 -7.81
N LEU A 36 -5.76 2.56 -8.63
CA LEU A 36 -4.46 1.88 -8.66
C LEU A 36 -3.35 2.83 -9.08
N ALA A 37 -3.52 3.56 -10.19
CA ALA A 37 -2.52 4.50 -10.69
C ALA A 37 -2.24 5.63 -9.69
N ALA A 38 -3.29 6.15 -9.03
CA ALA A 38 -3.13 7.12 -7.95
C ALA A 38 -2.32 6.54 -6.78
N LYS A 39 -2.68 5.33 -6.32
CA LYS A 39 -1.96 4.68 -5.21
C LYS A 39 -0.49 4.42 -5.56
N VAL A 40 -0.19 3.88 -6.74
CA VAL A 40 1.19 3.64 -7.19
C VAL A 40 1.99 4.94 -7.25
N LYS A 41 1.40 6.03 -7.75
CA LYS A 41 2.05 7.34 -7.78
C LYS A 41 2.36 7.85 -6.37
N GLU A 42 1.43 7.72 -5.43
CA GLU A 42 1.63 8.12 -4.04
C GLU A 42 2.78 7.36 -3.38
N VAL A 43 2.81 6.04 -3.60
CA VAL A 43 3.85 5.14 -3.12
C VAL A 43 5.22 5.53 -3.69
N LEU A 44 5.35 5.61 -5.02
CA LEU A 44 6.60 5.97 -5.71
C LEU A 44 7.11 7.38 -5.38
N SER A 45 6.22 8.29 -5.00
CA SER A 45 6.59 9.67 -4.65
C SER A 45 7.06 9.83 -3.20
N GLY A 46 6.95 8.80 -2.35
CA GLY A 46 7.34 8.86 -0.94
C GLY A 46 6.55 9.89 -0.11
N ALA A 47 5.35 10.26 -0.56
CA ALA A 47 4.51 11.25 0.09
C ALA A 47 3.46 10.55 0.97
N PRO A 48 3.57 10.60 2.32
CA PRO A 48 2.53 10.10 3.21
C PRO A 48 1.36 11.10 3.21
N THR A 49 0.44 10.98 2.26
CA THR A 49 -0.81 11.73 2.27
C THR A 49 -1.77 11.08 3.27
N THR A 50 -1.58 11.41 4.54
CA THR A 50 -2.58 11.26 5.60
C THR A 50 -3.81 12.11 5.22
N LYS A 51 -4.67 11.60 4.35
CA LYS A 51 -6.00 12.19 4.15
C LYS A 51 -6.87 11.77 5.33
N LYS A 52 -6.91 12.69 6.29
CA LYS A 52 -7.83 12.82 7.42
C LYS A 52 -9.30 12.82 6.95
#